data_AF-A0A660SZ74-F1
#
_entry.id   AF-A0A660SZ74-F1
#
_cell.length_a   1.000
_cell.length_b   1.000
_cell.length_c   1.000
_cell.angle_alpha   90.00
_cell.angle_beta   90.00
_cell.angle_gamma   90.00
#
_symmetry.space_group_name_H-M   'P 1'
#
loop_
_entity.id
_entity.type
_entity.pdbx_description
1 polymer ?
#
loop_
_entity_poly.entity_id
_entity_poly.type
_entity_poly.pdbx_seq_one_letter_code
_entity_poly.pdbx_strand_id
1 'polypeptide(L)'
;FTLFPGVENDIRVFRLTPSGGSGKSGSIRIREAETLEKGMAGVLGMPVRILKSGGKDRGAAAREQWNDSANTLAVKPGTVITYNRNTASNEALEKAGIRVLEIEGSELVRGRGGPRCMSMPLLRGI
;
A
#
# COMPACT_ATOMS: atom_id res chain seq x y z
N PHE A 1 4.23 -1.50 3.39
CA PHE A 1 3.27 -0.91 2.42
C PHE A 1 3.94 -0.80 1.07
N THR A 2 3.18 -0.84 -0.02
CA THR A 2 3.69 -0.67 -1.39
C THR A 2 3.32 0.71 -1.94
N LEU A 3 4.23 1.33 -2.70
CA LEU A 3 4.02 2.63 -3.32
C LEU A 3 4.49 2.60 -4.78
N PHE A 4 3.68 3.17 -5.67
CA PHE A 4 4.12 3.47 -7.02
C PHE A 4 5.10 4.65 -7.02
N PRO A 5 6.35 4.48 -7.52
CA PRO A 5 7.36 5.55 -7.45
C PRO A 5 6.98 6.84 -8.18
N GLY A 6 6.08 6.77 -9.17
CA GLY A 6 5.71 7.94 -9.98
C GLY A 6 4.97 9.03 -9.23
N VAL A 7 4.43 8.75 -8.02
CA VAL A 7 3.74 9.75 -7.18
C VAL A 7 4.54 10.14 -5.93
N GLU A 8 5.72 9.55 -5.72
CA GLU A 8 6.49 9.68 -4.46
C GLU A 8 6.79 11.13 -4.08
N ASN A 9 7.14 11.96 -5.07
CA ASN A 9 7.50 13.37 -4.86
C ASN A 9 6.29 14.31 -4.70
N ASP A 10 5.08 13.83 -5.02
CA ASP A 10 3.86 14.63 -5.00
C ASP A 10 2.99 14.36 -3.75
N ILE A 11 3.44 13.45 -2.88
CA ILE A 11 2.69 13.05 -1.69
C ILE A 11 2.82 14.09 -0.58
N ARG A 12 1.67 14.61 -0.15
CA ARG A 12 1.51 15.37 1.10
C ARG A 12 0.67 14.59 2.09
N VAL A 13 1.08 14.60 3.35
CA VAL A 13 0.53 13.68 4.36
C VAL A 13 -0.04 14.48 5.51
N PHE A 14 -1.31 14.27 5.80
CA PHE A 14 -2.01 14.95 6.89
C PHE A 14 -2.54 13.94 7.89
N ARG A 15 -2.24 14.16 9.18
CA ARG A 15 -2.81 13.44 10.30
C ARG A 15 -4.01 14.20 10.83
N LEU A 16 -5.16 13.53 10.84
CA LEU A 16 -6.41 14.04 11.40
C LEU A 16 -6.65 13.38 12.76
N THR A 17 -6.95 14.18 13.78
CA THR A 17 -7.27 13.70 15.14
C THR A 17 -8.47 14.44 15.70
N PRO A 18 -9.33 13.80 16.53
CA PRO A 18 -10.39 14.53 17.23
C PRO A 18 -9.80 15.65 18.10
N SER A 19 -10.42 16.83 18.10
CA SER A 19 -10.04 17.90 19.02
C SER A 19 -10.63 17.61 20.40
N GLY A 20 -9.82 17.12 21.34
CA GLY A 20 -10.23 16.71 22.69
C GLY A 20 -10.60 17.86 23.65
N GLY A 21 -11.14 18.98 23.15
CA GLY A 21 -11.56 20.14 23.97
C GLY A 21 -13.07 20.35 23.94
N SER A 22 -13.60 21.06 24.94
CA SER A 22 -15.01 21.48 25.12
C SER A 22 -15.56 22.43 24.03
N GLY A 23 -14.97 22.41 22.84
CA GLY A 23 -15.50 23.09 21.66
C GLY A 23 -16.58 22.25 20.97
N LYS A 24 -17.30 22.88 20.03
CA LYS A 24 -18.38 22.27 19.24
C LYS A 24 -18.04 20.82 18.84
N SER A 25 -18.96 19.92 19.15
CA SER A 25 -18.94 18.51 18.72
C SER A 25 -18.53 18.41 17.25
N GLY A 26 -17.51 17.61 16.94
CA GLY A 26 -17.05 17.36 15.56
C GLY A 26 -15.84 18.16 15.07
N SER A 27 -15.15 18.93 15.92
CA SER A 27 -13.91 19.62 15.48
C SER A 27 -12.71 18.68 15.32
N ILE A 28 -11.98 18.81 14.20
CA ILE A 28 -10.81 17.98 13.83
C ILE A 28 -9.54 18.82 13.93
N ARG A 29 -8.51 18.27 14.55
CA ARG A 29 -7.14 18.81 14.52
C ARG A 29 -6.38 18.17 13.36
N ILE A 30 -5.85 19.00 12.47
CA ILE A 30 -5.05 18.60 11.31
C ILE A 30 -3.58 18.95 11.56
N ARG A 31 -2.68 18.01 11.30
CA ARG A 31 -1.22 18.25 11.31
C ARG A 31 -0.60 17.64 10.07
N GLU A 32 0.22 18.41 9.36
CA GLU A 32 1.03 17.87 8.27
C GLU A 32 2.18 17.04 8.84
N ALA A 33 2.44 15.88 8.24
CA ALA A 33 3.59 15.04 8.55
C ALA A 33 4.68 15.29 7.51
N GLU A 34 5.94 15.22 7.94
CA GLU A 34 7.10 15.49 7.08
C GLU A 34 7.22 14.50 5.91
N THR A 35 6.97 13.22 6.15
CA THR A 35 7.00 12.16 5.14
C THR A 35 5.90 11.14 5.37
N LEU A 36 5.58 10.36 4.35
CA LEU A 36 4.62 9.25 4.44
C LEU A 36 5.03 8.23 5.49
N GLU A 37 6.32 7.87 5.53
CA GLU A 37 6.90 6.98 6.53
C GLU A 37 6.72 7.52 7.94
N LYS A 38 7.10 8.78 8.20
CA LYS A 38 6.99 9.41 9.53
C LYS A 38 5.53 9.56 9.96
N GLY A 39 4.65 9.92 9.02
CA GLY A 39 3.22 10.03 9.25
C GLY A 39 2.59 8.71 9.69
N MET A 40 2.88 7.62 8.96
CA MET A 40 2.39 6.28 9.32
C MET A 40 3.05 5.74 10.59
N ALA A 41 4.35 5.90 10.75
CA ALA A 41 5.08 5.44 11.93
C ALA A 41 4.54 6.08 13.23
N GLY A 42 4.22 7.37 13.19
CA GLY A 42 3.63 8.09 14.32
C GLY A 42 2.20 7.68 14.68
N VAL A 43 1.50 6.94 13.80
CA VAL A 43 0.18 6.34 14.08
C VAL A 43 0.32 4.89 14.51
N LEU A 44 1.17 4.12 13.83
CA LEU A 44 1.36 2.69 14.09
C LEU A 44 2.25 2.39 15.31
N GLY A 45 3.01 3.38 15.79
CA GLY A 45 3.93 3.20 16.93
C GLY A 45 5.15 2.34 16.60
N MET A 46 5.48 2.17 15.32
CA MET A 46 6.60 1.35 14.86
C MET A 46 7.23 1.93 13.58
N PRO A 47 8.49 1.61 13.28
CA PRO A 47 9.11 2.00 12.02
C PRO A 47 8.34 1.45 10.81
N VAL A 48 8.21 2.26 9.77
CA VAL A 48 7.50 1.87 8.55
C VAL A 48 8.45 1.89 7.36
N ARG A 49 8.49 0.79 6.62
CA ARG A 49 9.20 0.67 5.35
C ARG A 49 8.20 0.72 4.19
N ILE A 50 8.44 1.64 3.27
CA ILE A 50 7.74 1.72 1.98
C ILE A 50 8.53 0.92 0.93
N LEU A 51 7.83 0.02 0.25
CA LEU A 51 8.38 -0.79 -0.82
C LEU A 51 7.90 -0.24 -2.16
N LYS A 52 8.82 0.03 -3.08
CA LYS A 52 8.51 0.55 -4.40
C LYS A 52 7.98 -0.57 -5.29
N SER A 53 6.75 -0.44 -5.81
CA SER A 53 6.24 -1.37 -6.83
C SER A 53 6.90 -1.07 -8.18
N GLY A 54 7.05 -2.11 -9.01
CA GLY A 54 7.58 -1.98 -10.36
C GLY A 54 9.10 -2.07 -10.51
N GLY A 55 9.82 -2.30 -9.41
CA GLY A 55 11.28 -2.37 -9.42
C GLY A 55 11.95 -1.01 -9.69
N LYS A 56 13.14 -1.04 -10.31
CA LYS A 56 13.96 0.16 -10.59
C LYS A 56 13.64 0.82 -11.94
N ASP A 57 12.99 0.10 -12.85
CA ASP A 57 12.66 0.62 -14.19
C ASP A 57 11.34 1.38 -14.17
N ARG A 58 11.36 2.63 -14.63
CA ARG A 58 10.15 3.50 -14.61
C ARG A 58 9.07 2.98 -15.56
N GLY A 59 9.46 2.39 -16.69
CA GLY A 59 8.53 1.82 -17.67
C GLY A 59 7.79 0.60 -17.11
N ALA A 60 8.54 -0.32 -16.51
CA ALA A 60 8.01 -1.46 -15.77
C ALA A 60 7.10 -1.02 -14.63
N ALA A 61 7.51 -0.02 -13.84
CA ALA A 61 6.68 0.47 -12.75
C ALA A 61 5.37 1.09 -13.19
N ALA A 62 5.37 1.89 -14.26
CA ALA A 62 4.12 2.45 -14.79
C ALA A 62 3.19 1.35 -15.33
N ARG A 63 3.74 0.36 -16.06
CA ARG A 63 2.98 -0.78 -16.58
C ARG A 63 2.41 -1.66 -15.47
N GLU A 64 3.19 -1.96 -14.45
CA GLU A 64 2.75 -2.79 -13.33
C GLU A 64 1.80 -2.02 -12.40
N GLN A 65 1.95 -0.71 -12.26
CA GLN A 65 0.96 0.12 -11.57
C GLN A 65 -0.40 0.05 -12.26
N TRP A 66 -0.42 0.06 -13.60
CA TRP A 66 -1.64 -0.14 -14.38
C TRP A 66 -2.28 -1.51 -14.18
N ASN A 67 -1.47 -2.52 -13.85
CA ASN A 67 -1.91 -3.88 -13.51
C ASN A 67 -2.08 -4.07 -11.99
N ASP A 68 -2.35 -3.00 -11.24
CA ASP A 68 -2.67 -3.05 -9.81
C ASP A 68 -1.56 -3.60 -8.91
N SER A 69 -0.29 -3.40 -9.26
CA SER A 69 0.86 -3.90 -8.46
C SER A 69 0.93 -3.41 -7.01
N ALA A 70 0.39 -2.23 -6.71
CA ALA A 70 0.31 -1.73 -5.34
C ALA A 70 -0.92 -2.27 -4.56
N ASN A 71 -1.85 -2.97 -5.24
CA ASN A 71 -3.09 -3.49 -4.67
C ASN A 71 -2.92 -4.96 -4.18
N THR A 72 -1.90 -5.19 -3.38
CA THR A 72 -1.61 -6.53 -2.84
C THR A 72 -2.54 -6.86 -1.67
N LEU A 73 -2.95 -8.14 -1.55
CA LEU A 73 -3.76 -8.60 -0.41
C LEU A 73 -2.87 -9.28 0.62
N ALA A 74 -2.58 -8.60 1.73
CA ALA A 74 -1.84 -9.21 2.84
C ALA A 74 -2.72 -10.22 3.61
N VAL A 75 -2.41 -11.51 3.57
CA VAL A 75 -3.21 -12.55 4.25
C VAL A 75 -2.75 -12.81 5.69
N LYS A 76 -1.47 -12.56 5.98
CA LYS A 76 -0.88 -12.56 7.32
C LYS A 76 0.39 -11.67 7.30
N PRO A 77 0.97 -11.30 8.46
CA PRO A 77 2.23 -10.57 8.47
C PRO A 77 3.30 -11.25 7.60
N GLY A 78 3.92 -10.49 6.70
CA GLY A 78 4.95 -10.98 5.79
C GLY A 78 4.47 -11.89 4.65
N THR A 79 3.15 -12.03 4.40
CA THR A 79 2.64 -12.82 3.26
C THR A 79 1.52 -12.11 2.52
N VAL A 80 1.66 -11.99 1.20
CA VAL A 80 0.72 -11.26 0.33
C VAL A 80 0.31 -12.11 -0.88
N ILE A 81 -0.90 -11.85 -1.41
CA ILE A 81 -1.35 -12.35 -2.70
C ILE A 81 -1.21 -11.23 -3.75
N THR A 82 -0.64 -11.56 -4.91
CA THR A 82 -0.42 -10.65 -6.05
C THR A 82 -0.76 -11.33 -7.37
N TYR A 83 -0.84 -10.57 -8.47
CA TYR A 83 -0.85 -11.16 -9.81
C TYR A 83 0.55 -11.56 -10.25
N ASN A 84 0.68 -12.72 -10.90
CA ASN A 84 1.95 -13.22 -11.46
C ASN A 84 2.57 -12.27 -12.51
N ARG A 85 1.74 -11.48 -13.20
CA ARG A 85 2.19 -10.55 -14.24
C ARG A 85 2.97 -9.33 -13.74
N ASN A 86 2.98 -9.08 -12.43
CA ASN A 86 3.68 -7.95 -11.80
C ASN A 86 5.06 -8.36 -11.32
N THR A 87 5.88 -8.89 -12.24
CA THR A 87 7.13 -9.59 -11.91
C THR A 87 8.12 -8.70 -11.17
N ALA A 88 8.32 -7.45 -11.58
CA ALA A 88 9.28 -6.56 -10.93
C ALA A 88 8.81 -6.16 -9.51
N SER A 89 7.51 -6.01 -9.30
CA SER A 89 6.91 -5.78 -7.98
C SER A 89 7.02 -6.99 -7.08
N ASN A 90 6.73 -8.19 -7.60
CA ASN A 90 6.81 -9.44 -6.86
C ASN A 90 8.25 -9.69 -6.40
N GLU A 91 9.24 -9.55 -7.29
CA GLU A 91 10.65 -9.63 -6.92
C GLU A 91 11.05 -8.60 -5.85
N ALA A 92 10.55 -7.37 -5.93
CA ALA A 92 10.85 -6.33 -4.95
C ALA A 92 10.29 -6.66 -3.55
N LEU A 93 9.12 -7.30 -3.50
CA LEU A 93 8.51 -7.80 -2.26
C LEU A 93 9.31 -8.97 -1.70
N GLU A 94 9.68 -9.94 -2.52
CA GLU A 94 10.47 -11.11 -2.12
C GLU A 94 11.85 -10.71 -1.60
N LYS A 95 12.56 -9.80 -2.30
CA LYS A 95 13.84 -9.22 -1.84
C LYS A 95 13.71 -8.46 -0.52
N ALA A 96 12.50 -8.02 -0.17
CA ALA A 96 12.20 -7.38 1.11
C ALA A 96 11.80 -8.39 2.22
N GLY A 97 11.84 -9.69 1.95
CA GLY A 97 11.49 -10.75 2.90
C GLY A 97 9.98 -11.03 2.99
N ILE A 98 9.20 -10.56 2.01
CA ILE A 98 7.76 -10.83 1.96
C ILE A 98 7.52 -12.07 1.11
N ARG A 99 6.77 -13.05 1.64
CA ARG A 99 6.30 -14.20 0.87
C ARG A 99 5.20 -13.76 -0.09
N VAL A 100 5.41 -13.96 -1.38
CA VAL A 100 4.44 -13.66 -2.44
C VAL A 100 3.72 -14.94 -2.85
N LEU A 101 2.39 -14.89 -2.85
CA LEU A 101 1.51 -15.93 -3.38
C LEU A 101 0.90 -15.41 -4.68
N GLU A 102 1.42 -15.87 -5.80
CA GLU A 102 0.97 -15.40 -7.11
C GLU A 102 -0.30 -16.11 -7.56
N ILE A 103 -1.20 -15.36 -8.17
CA ILE A 103 -2.36 -15.89 -8.89
C ILE A 103 -2.37 -15.40 -10.34
N GLU A 104 -2.94 -16.20 -11.22
CA GLU A 104 -3.28 -15.76 -12.57
C GLU A 104 -4.49 -14.82 -12.54
N GLY A 105 -4.49 -13.81 -13.40
CA GLY A 105 -5.55 -12.80 -13.43
C GLY A 105 -5.68 -12.09 -14.77
N SER A 106 -5.34 -12.75 -15.88
CA SER A 106 -5.36 -12.18 -17.24
C SER A 106 -6.70 -11.55 -17.62
N GLU A 107 -7.80 -12.16 -17.20
CA GLU A 107 -9.16 -11.65 -17.42
C GLU A 107 -9.60 -10.70 -16.30
N LEU A 108 -9.32 -11.02 -15.04
CA LEU A 108 -9.75 -10.23 -13.87
C LEU A 108 -9.17 -8.81 -13.88
N VAL A 109 -7.91 -8.67 -14.28
CA VAL A 109 -7.20 -7.38 -14.36
C VAL A 109 -7.81 -6.44 -15.41
N ARG A 110 -8.61 -6.93 -16.37
CA ARG A 110 -9.36 -6.08 -17.31
C ARG A 110 -10.35 -5.17 -16.56
N GLY A 111 -10.82 -5.62 -15.40
CA GLY A 111 -11.65 -4.84 -14.48
C GLY A 111 -10.89 -3.79 -13.65
N ARG A 112 -9.56 -3.67 -13.82
CA ARG A 112 -8.69 -2.73 -13.07
C ARG A 112 -8.78 -2.91 -11.55
N GLY A 113 -8.57 -4.14 -11.10
CA GLY A 113 -8.52 -4.45 -9.68
C GLY A 113 -7.52 -5.57 -9.37
N GLY A 114 -6.75 -5.37 -8.30
CA GLY A 114 -5.89 -6.39 -7.71
C GLY A 114 -6.62 -7.34 -6.76
N PRO A 115 -5.91 -8.33 -6.19
CA PRO A 115 -6.46 -9.26 -5.21
C PRO A 115 -7.15 -8.59 -4.02
N ARG A 116 -6.69 -7.39 -3.61
CA ARG A 116 -7.31 -6.67 -2.49
C ARG A 116 -8.69 -6.11 -2.88
N CYS A 117 -8.86 -5.60 -4.10
CA CYS A 117 -10.15 -5.09 -4.59
C CYS A 117 -11.23 -6.17 -4.64
N MET A 118 -10.86 -7.43 -4.87
CA MET A 118 -11.77 -8.57 -4.95
C MET A 118 -12.07 -9.21 -3.58
N SER A 119 -11.65 -8.57 -2.49
CA SER A 119 -11.69 -9.17 -1.15
C SER A 119 -12.36 -8.25 -0.13
N MET A 120 -13.06 -8.86 0.82
CA MET A 120 -13.66 -8.19 1.97
C MET A 120 -13.37 -9.01 3.23
N PRO A 121 -12.28 -8.73 3.97
CA PRO A 121 -11.95 -9.50 5.17
C PRO A 121 -13.06 -9.36 6.23
N LEU A 122 -13.73 -10.47 6.57
CA LEU A 122 -14.75 -10.49 7.64
C LEU A 122 -14.13 -10.56 9.04
N LEU A 123 -13.01 -11.27 9.16
CA LEU A 123 -12.25 -11.42 10.40
C LEU A 123 -10.76 -11.49 10.09
N ARG A 124 -9.95 -10.82 10.91
CA ARG A 124 -8.48 -10.94 10.93
C ARG A 124 -8.04 -11.19 12.37
N GLY A 125 -7.13 -12.15 12.53
CA GLY A 125 -6.47 -12.37 13.82
C GLY A 125 -5.61 -11.18 14.22
N ILE A 126 -5.38 -11.06 15.53
CA ILE A 126 -4.42 -10.15 16.16
C ILE A 126 -3.05 -10.85 16.18
#